data_AF-A0A645A2J6-F1
#
_entry.id   AF-A0A645A2J6-F1
#
_cell.length_a   1.000
_cell.length_b   1.000
_cell.length_c   1.000
_cell.angle_alpha   90.00
_cell.angle_beta   90.00
_cell.angle_gamma   90.00
#
_symmetry.space_group_name_H-M   'P 1'
#
loop_
_entity.id
_entity.type
_entity.pdbx_description
1 polymer ?
#
loop_
_entity_poly.entity_id
_entity_poly.type
_entity_poly.pdbx_seq_one_letter_code
_entity_poly.pdbx_strand_id
1 'polypeptide(L)' 'MKKLFVVAAVALIVVSFSSCKKDYTCTCKGDLFPETASPINDAKKADAQDACDQLETAGKITDASFTCTLD' A
#
# COMPACT_ATOMS: atom_id res chain seq x y z
N MET A 1 25.37 -17.84 31.49
CA MET A 1 24.90 -18.33 30.17
C MET A 1 23.37 -18.49 30.04
N LYS A 2 22.57 -18.26 31.10
CA LYS A 2 21.09 -18.31 31.07
C LYS A 2 20.37 -16.99 30.71
N LYS A 3 21.13 -15.91 30.47
CA LYS A 3 20.60 -14.55 30.23
C LYS A 3 20.44 -14.20 28.74
N LEU A 4 20.95 -15.05 27.84
CA LEU A 4 20.93 -14.81 26.39
C LEU A 4 19.61 -15.25 25.72
N PHE A 5 18.89 -16.21 26.33
CA PHE A 5 17.61 -16.67 25.80
C PHE A 5 16.47 -15.65 25.91
N VAL A 6 16.54 -14.75 26.91
CA VAL A 6 15.48 -13.76 27.15
C VAL A 6 15.52 -12.63 26.11
N VAL A 7 16.71 -12.27 25.62
CA VAL A 7 16.87 -11.19 24.62
C VAL A 7 16.40 -11.63 23.22
N ALA A 8 16.58 -12.91 22.87
CA ALA A 8 16.12 -13.45 21.60
C ALA A 8 14.58 -13.56 21.50
N ALA A 9 13.90 -13.82 22.62
CA ALA A 9 12.44 -13.96 22.66
C ALA A 9 11.70 -12.63 22.44
N VAL A 10 12.27 -11.50 22.92
CA VAL A 10 11.64 -10.17 22.78
C VAL A 10 11.81 -9.62 21.35
N ALA A 11 12.89 -9.97 20.66
CA ALA A 11 13.12 -9.55 19.27
C ALA A 11 12.14 -10.17 18.26
N LEU A 12 11.52 -11.31 18.58
CA LEU A 12 10.54 -11.97 17.70
C LEU A 12 9.14 -11.34 17.78
N ILE A 13 8.81 -10.64 18.86
CA ILE A 13 7.47 -10.07 19.10
C ILE A 13 7.26 -8.75 18.34
N VAL A 14 8.33 -8.00 18.07
CA VAL A 14 8.27 -6.73 17.31
C VAL A 14 8.05 -6.92 15.81
N VAL A 15 8.28 -8.13 15.27
CA VAL A 15 8.10 -8.40 13.83
C VAL A 15 6.65 -8.75 13.47
N SER A 16 5.87 -9.21 14.46
CA SER A 16 4.47 -9.63 14.30
C SER A 16 3.46 -8.47 14.17
N PHE A 17 3.87 -7.22 14.37
CA PHE A 17 3.02 -6.03 14.19
C PHE A 17 3.19 -5.32 12.83
N SER A 18 3.98 -5.89 11.92
CA SER A 18 4.16 -5.35 10.55
C SER A 18 2.92 -5.48 9.65
N SER A 19 1.83 -6.09 10.12
CA SER A 19 0.61 -6.32 9.35
C SER A 19 -0.58 -5.47 9.80
N CYS A 20 -0.36 -4.25 10.30
CA CYS A 20 -1.44 -3.27 10.45
C CYS A 20 -2.01 -2.93 9.07
N LYS A 21 -2.99 -3.75 8.65
CA LYS A 21 -3.84 -3.50 7.51
C LYS A 21 -4.71 -2.30 7.83
N LYS A 22 -4.88 -1.43 6.84
CA LYS A 22 -5.68 -0.22 6.93
C LYS A 22 -6.47 -0.07 5.65
N ASP A 23 -7.46 0.81 5.71
CA ASP A 23 -8.17 1.25 4.54
C ASP A 23 -7.38 2.40 3.90
N TYR A 24 -7.13 2.26 2.61
CA TYR A 24 -6.49 3.25 1.76
C TYR A 24 -7.44 3.67 0.64
N THR A 25 -7.20 4.82 0.03
CA THR A 25 -7.92 5.25 -1.17
C THR A 25 -6.92 5.57 -2.27
N CYS A 26 -7.06 4.92 -3.43
CA CYS A 26 -6.28 5.26 -4.61
C CYS A 26 -7.07 6.28 -5.44
N THR A 27 -6.59 7.52 -5.48
CA THR A 27 -7.19 8.61 -6.24
C THR A 27 -6.44 8.78 -7.55
N CYS A 28 -7.10 8.52 -8.68
CA CYS A 28 -6.51 8.63 -10.00
C CYS A 28 -7.17 9.73 -10.83
N LYS A 29 -6.41 10.42 -11.68
CA LYS A 29 -6.91 11.44 -12.60
C LYS A 29 -6.03 11.53 -13.85
N GLY A 30 -6.62 11.96 -14.96
CA GLY A 30 -5.91 12.26 -16.21
C GLY A 30 -6.60 13.38 -16.99
N ASP A 31 -6.01 13.80 -18.10
CA ASP A 31 -6.60 14.80 -19.00
C ASP A 31 -7.87 14.27 -19.69
N LEU A 32 -7.95 12.96 -19.93
CA LEU A 32 -9.10 12.31 -20.58
C LEU A 32 -10.08 11.69 -19.59
N PHE A 33 -9.70 11.57 -18.31
CA PHE A 33 -10.48 10.91 -17.28
C PHE A 33 -10.66 11.82 -16.06
N PRO A 34 -11.91 12.02 -15.59
CA PRO A 34 -12.14 12.76 -14.36
C PRO A 34 -11.46 12.05 -13.18
N GLU A 35 -11.26 12.79 -12.09
CA GLU A 35 -10.74 12.21 -10.85
C GLU A 35 -11.66 11.10 -10.32
N THR A 36 -11.08 9.95 -10.03
CA THR A 36 -11.77 8.76 -9.51
C THR A 36 -11.07 8.24 -8.28
N ALA A 37 -11.83 7.98 -7.21
CA ALA A 37 -11.35 7.38 -5.98
C ALA A 37 -11.72 5.90 -5.92
N SER A 38 -10.73 5.05 -5.71
CA SER A 38 -10.88 3.59 -5.59
C SER A 38 -10.48 3.15 -4.17
N PRO A 39 -11.42 2.68 -3.34
CA PRO A 39 -11.11 2.23 -1.98
C PRO A 39 -10.35 0.89 -2.01
N ILE A 40 -9.35 0.76 -1.13
CA ILE A 40 -8.55 -0.44 -0.91
C ILE A 40 -8.63 -0.76 0.59
N ASN A 41 -9.55 -1.67 0.96
CA ASN A 41 -9.83 -1.98 2.36
C ASN A 41 -8.90 -3.07 2.90
N ASP A 42 -8.58 -2.99 4.20
CA ASP A 42 -7.81 -4.01 4.93
C ASP A 42 -6.52 -4.46 4.20
N ALA A 43 -5.79 -3.52 3.61
CA ALA A 43 -4.56 -3.78 2.88
C ALA A 43 -3.33 -3.32 3.68
N LYS A 44 -2.18 -3.94 3.45
CA LYS A 44 -0.92 -3.35 3.87
C LYS A 44 -0.61 -2.18 2.94
N LYS A 45 0.10 -1.17 3.44
CA LYS A 45 0.52 -0.03 2.62
C LYS A 45 1.21 -0.44 1.32
N ALA A 46 2.11 -1.42 1.38
CA ALA A 46 2.83 -1.90 0.20
C ALA A 46 1.87 -2.51 -0.83
N ASP A 47 1.00 -3.43 -0.40
CA ASP A 47 0.01 -4.06 -1.28
C ASP A 47 -0.96 -3.03 -1.89
N ALA A 48 -1.35 -2.01 -1.10
CA ALA A 48 -2.22 -0.93 -1.56
C ALA A 48 -1.50 -0.01 -2.57
N GLN A 49 -0.22 0.29 -2.35
CA GLN A 49 0.60 1.03 -3.30
C GLN A 49 0.77 0.26 -4.60
N ASP A 50 1.11 -1.03 -4.53
CA ASP A 50 1.29 -1.88 -5.71
C ASP A 50 0.00 -1.98 -6.54
N ALA A 51 -1.16 -2.02 -5.90
CA ALA A 51 -2.45 -2.01 -6.57
C ALA A 51 -2.73 -0.65 -7.24
N CYS A 52 -2.41 0.46 -6.57
CA CYS A 52 -2.60 1.81 -7.09
C CYS A 52 -1.67 2.10 -8.29
N ASP A 53 -0.40 1.66 -8.20
CA ASP A 53 0.59 1.80 -9.27
C ASP A 53 0.24 0.97 -10.51
N GLN A 54 -0.36 -0.22 -10.31
CA GLN A 54 -0.90 -1.02 -11.41
C GLN A 54 -2.06 -0.31 -12.11
N LEU A 55 -2.94 0.34 -11.35
CA LEU A 55 -4.04 1.14 -11.91
C LEU A 55 -3.50 2.30 -12.74
N GLU A 56 -2.49 3.01 -12.22
CA GLU A 56 -1.82 4.09 -12.95
C GLU A 56 -1.22 3.59 -14.26
N THR A 57 -0.49 2.49 -14.20
CA THR A 57 0.16 1.88 -15.36
C THR A 57 -0.87 1.49 -16.42
N ALA A 58 -2.01 0.92 -16.01
CA ALA A 58 -3.10 0.57 -16.92
C ALA A 58 -3.74 1.80 -17.56
N GLY A 59 -4.04 2.85 -16.78
CA GLY A 59 -4.63 4.08 -17.31
C GLY A 59 -3.68 4.85 -18.23
N LYS A 60 -2.37 4.77 -17.98
CA LYS A 60 -1.32 5.36 -18.84
C LYS A 60 -1.26 4.78 -20.25
N ILE A 61 -1.82 3.59 -20.48
CA ILE A 61 -1.96 3.02 -21.84
C ILE A 61 -2.91 3.89 -22.69
N THR A 62 -3.95 4.44 -22.06
CA THR A 62 -4.99 5.24 -22.73
C THR A 62 -4.76 6.75 -22.62
N ASP A 63 -4.14 7.20 -21.54
CA ASP A 63 -3.87 8.61 -21.26
C ASP A 63 -2.52 8.75 -20.55
N ALA A 64 -1.50 9.24 -21.25
CA ALA A 64 -0.14 9.37 -20.70
C ALA A 64 -0.06 10.32 -19.49
N SER A 65 -1.05 11.20 -19.31
CA SER A 65 -1.16 12.10 -18.16
C SER A 65 -1.82 11.46 -16.94
N PHE A 66 -2.28 10.21 -17.05
CA PHE A 66 -2.97 9.51 -15.98
C PHE A 66 -2.02 9.28 -14.79
N THR A 67 -2.41 9.77 -13.61
CA THR A 67 -1.63 9.66 -12.37
C THR A 67 -2.53 9.15 -11.25
N CYS A 68 -1.98 8.31 -10.37
CA CYS A 68 -2.69 7.82 -9.19
C CYS A 68 -1.91 8.15 -7.91
N THR A 69 -2.64 8.47 -6.85
CA THR A 69 -2.07 8.79 -5.53
C THR A 69 -2.75 7.93 -4.48
N LEU A 70 -1.96 7.32 -3.60
CA LEU A 70 -2.47 6.54 -2.48
C LEU A 70 -2.62 7.44 -1.24
N ASP A 71 -3.85 7.59 -0.77
CA ASP A 71 -4.24 8.29 0.46
C ASP A 71 -4.54 7.30 1.60
#